data_AF-A0A196L8Z2-F1
#
_entry.id   AF-A0A196L8Z2-F1
#
_cell.length_a   1.000
_cell.length_b   1.000
_cell.length_c   1.000
_cell.angle_alpha   90.00
_cell.angle_beta   90.00
_cell.angle_gamma   90.00
#
_symmetry.space_group_name_H-M   'P 1'
#
loop_
_entity.id
_entity.type
_entity.pdbx_description
1 polymer ?
#
loop_
_entity_poly.entity_id
_entity_poly.type
_entity_poly.pdbx_seq_one_letter_code
_entity_poly.pdbx_strand_id
1 'polypeptide(L)' 'MPAYKVAWQQPAQVTATVTVDLDQLAQWAVEVDGVRALTETGPGPGELAGVRLMLERNRHLRDELLRQWARAHMPHS' A
#
# COMPACT_ATOMS: atom_id res chain seq x y z
N MET A 1 12.79 -53.56 -4.14
CA MET A 1 13.50 -52.32 -4.53
C MET A 1 13.26 -51.26 -3.46
N PRO A 2 14.27 -50.50 -3.00
CA PRO A 2 14.07 -49.46 -2.00
C PRO A 2 13.44 -48.21 -2.63
N ALA A 3 12.44 -47.66 -1.95
CA ALA A 3 11.79 -46.42 -2.36
C ALA A 3 12.45 -45.23 -1.65
N TYR A 4 12.97 -44.28 -2.42
CA TYR A 4 13.56 -43.05 -1.91
C TYR A 4 12.57 -41.90 -2.03
N LYS A 5 12.42 -41.10 -0.98
CA LYS A 5 11.64 -39.87 -0.99
C LYS A 5 12.57 -38.70 -1.27
N VAL A 6 12.26 -37.92 -2.31
CA VAL A 6 13.01 -36.72 -2.68
C VAL A 6 12.10 -35.52 -2.43
N ALA A 7 12.56 -34.57 -1.63
CA ALA A 7 11.92 -33.27 -1.42
C ALA A 7 12.80 -32.19 -2.03
N TRP A 8 12.19 -31.24 -2.73
CA TRP A 8 12.88 -30.10 -3.33
C TRP A 8 12.01 -28.85 -3.20
N GLN A 9 12.65 -27.69 -3.15
CA GLN A 9 11.99 -26.39 -3.06
C GLN A 9 12.12 -25.67 -4.40
N GLN A 10 11.02 -25.12 -4.91
CA GLN A 10 11.00 -24.30 -6.12
C GLN A 10 10.68 -22.85 -5.73
N PRO A 11 11.51 -21.86 -6.14
CA PRO A 11 11.13 -20.46 -6.00
C PRO A 11 9.96 -20.16 -6.94
N ALA A 12 8.86 -19.64 -6.39
CA ALA A 12 7.70 -19.16 -7.15
C ALA A 12 7.65 -17.64 -7.10
N GLN A 13 7.53 -17.00 -8.27
CA GLN A 13 7.31 -15.56 -8.35
C GLN A 13 5.82 -15.27 -8.27
N VAL A 14 5.38 -14.66 -7.16
CA VAL A 14 3.99 -14.22 -6.99
C VAL A 14 3.89 -12.77 -7.43
N THR A 15 3.08 -12.53 -8.46
CA THR A 15 2.75 -11.17 -8.91
C THR A 15 1.35 -10.85 -8.44
N ALA A 16 1.22 -9.95 -7.47
CA ALA A 16 -0.06 -9.46 -7.00
C ALA A 16 -0.36 -8.10 -7.65
N THR A 17 -1.44 -8.04 -8.43
CA THR A 17 -1.94 -6.78 -8.96
C THR A 17 -2.91 -6.20 -7.96
N VAL A 18 -2.63 -4.98 -7.49
CA VAL A 18 -3.50 -4.26 -6.58
C VAL A 18 -4.12 -3.09 -7.32
N THR A 19 -5.45 -3.02 -7.28
CA THR A 19 -6.21 -1.85 -7.70
C THR A 19 -6.68 -1.12 -6.44
N VAL A 20 -6.26 0.13 -6.27
CA VAL A 20 -6.68 0.99 -5.16
C VAL A 20 -7.27 2.26 -5.76
N ASP A 21 -8.45 2.64 -5.27
CA ASP A 21 -9.06 3.90 -5.66
C ASP A 21 -8.23 5.08 -5.15
N LEU A 22 -8.17 6.14 -5.94
CA LEU A 22 -7.35 7.30 -5.59
C LEU A 22 -7.82 7.98 -4.30
N ASP A 23 -9.14 7.99 -4.05
CA ASP A 23 -9.73 8.50 -2.81
C ASP A 23 -9.32 7.64 -1.61
N GLN A 24 -9.29 6.31 -1.76
CA GLN A 24 -8.84 5.38 -0.73
C GLN A 24 -7.34 5.52 -0.45
N LEU A 25 -6.55 5.74 -1.49
CA LEU A 25 -5.11 5.99 -1.37
C LEU A 25 -4.85 7.33 -0.68
N ALA A 26 -5.61 8.38 -1.02
CA ALA A 26 -5.52 9.70 -0.38
C ALA A 26 -5.91 9.62 1.10
N GLN A 27 -7.00 8.91 1.42
CA GLN A 27 -7.41 8.67 2.80
C GLN A 27 -6.32 7.95 3.59
N TRP A 28 -5.75 6.89 3.02
CA TRP A 28 -4.67 6.14 3.67
C TRP A 28 -3.41 6.99 3.87
N ALA A 29 -3.04 7.83 2.89
CA ALA A 29 -1.91 8.75 3.03
C ALA A 29 -2.10 9.69 4.23
N VAL A 30 -3.31 10.22 4.36
CA VAL A 30 -3.68 11.10 5.46
C VAL A 30 -3.64 10.34 6.80
N GLU A 31 -4.14 9.10 6.84
CA GLU A 31 -4.13 8.25 8.04
C GLU A 31 -2.71 7.83 8.48
N VAL A 32 -1.80 7.58 7.54
CA VAL A 32 -0.44 7.10 7.81
C VAL A 32 0.57 8.23 8.04
N ASP A 33 0.44 9.36 7.33
CA ASP A 33 1.37 10.49 7.40
C ASP A 33 0.88 11.62 8.36
N GLY A 34 -0.43 11.77 8.57
CA GLY A 34 -1.01 12.97 9.17
C GLY A 34 -1.71 12.85 10.53
N VAL A 35 -2.33 11.71 10.86
CA VAL A 35 -3.42 11.74 11.87
C VAL A 35 -3.03 11.32 13.28
N ARG A 36 -1.93 10.60 13.49
CA ARG A 36 -1.53 10.20 14.86
C ARG A 36 -0.47 11.07 15.51
N ALA A 37 0.25 11.89 14.75
CA ALA A 37 1.37 12.63 15.31
C ALA A 37 0.96 14.00 15.90
N LEU A 38 -0.16 14.62 15.48
CA LEU A 38 -0.39 16.03 15.76
C LEU A 38 -1.80 16.47 16.22
N THR A 39 -2.86 15.66 16.13
CA THR A 39 -4.20 16.12 16.53
C THR A 39 -5.08 15.01 17.12
N GLU A 40 -5.68 15.28 18.29
CA GLU A 40 -6.75 14.45 18.90
C GLU A 40 -8.05 14.42 18.07
N THR A 41 -8.11 15.19 17.00
CA THR A 41 -9.22 15.28 16.05
C THR A 41 -8.69 14.86 14.68
N GLY A 42 -9.31 13.83 14.10
CA GLY A 42 -8.89 13.23 12.83
C GLY A 42 -8.81 14.21 11.65
N PRO A 43 -8.37 13.73 10.49
CA PRO A 43 -8.04 14.59 9.38
C PRO A 43 -9.29 15.30 8.85
N GLY A 44 -9.12 16.57 8.52
CA GLY A 44 -10.21 17.39 8.01
C GLY A 44 -10.56 17.07 6.55
N PRO A 45 -11.81 17.33 6.10
CA PRO A 45 -12.23 17.08 4.72
C PRO A 45 -11.43 17.89 3.67
N GLY A 46 -10.80 19.00 4.07
CA GLY A 46 -9.94 19.80 3.20
C GLY A 46 -8.56 19.16 2.94
N GLU A 47 -8.05 18.37 3.88
CA GLU A 47 -6.76 17.68 3.73
C GLU A 47 -6.87 16.54 2.71
N LEU A 48 -7.99 15.81 2.73
CA LEU A 48 -8.27 14.74 1.77
C LEU A 48 -8.32 15.26 0.33
N ALA A 49 -9.03 16.37 0.09
CA ALA A 49 -9.12 16.98 -1.23
C ALA A 49 -7.77 17.49 -1.74
N GLY A 50 -6.96 18.08 -0.85
CA GLY A 50 -5.60 18.53 -1.16
C GLY A 50 -4.66 17.38 -1.52
N VAL A 51 -4.69 16.29 -0.74
CA VAL A 51 -3.89 15.08 -0.99
C VAL A 51 -4.32 14.41 -2.29
N ARG A 52 -5.62 14.31 -2.57
CA ARG A 52 -6.10 13.78 -3.85
C ARG A 52 -5.58 14.58 -5.03
N LEU A 53 -5.71 15.91 -5.01
CA LEU A 53 -5.22 16.77 -6.10
C LEU A 53 -3.69 16.64 -6.27
N MET A 54 -2.95 16.49 -5.17
CA MET A 54 -1.52 16.26 -5.18
C MET A 54 -1.17 14.91 -5.84
N LEU A 55 -1.90 13.84 -5.53
CA LEU A 55 -1.71 12.50 -6.10
C LEU A 55 -2.11 12.44 -7.59
N GLU A 56 -3.15 13.18 -7.99
CA GLU A 56 -3.54 13.31 -9.40
C GLU A 56 -2.43 13.99 -10.23
N ARG A 57 -1.82 15.05 -9.68
CA ARG A 57 -0.80 15.83 -10.38
C ARG A 57 0.60 15.20 -10.34
N ASN A 58 0.90 14.36 -9.36
CA ASN A 58 2.24 13.80 -9.14
C ASN A 58 2.23 12.28 -9.25
N ARG A 59 2.40 11.77 -10.48
CA ARG A 59 2.47 10.33 -10.75
C ARG A 59 3.55 9.61 -9.92
N HIS A 60 4.72 10.21 -9.76
CA HIS A 60 5.81 9.63 -8.97
C HIS A 60 5.42 9.42 -7.50
N LEU A 61 4.75 10.42 -6.91
CA LEU A 61 4.30 10.36 -5.52
C LEU A 61 3.20 9.32 -5.35
N ARG A 62 2.27 9.24 -6.31
CA ARG A 62 1.25 8.19 -6.35
C ARG A 62 1.86 6.78 -6.44
N ASP A 63 2.84 6.58 -7.31
CA ASP A 63 3.47 5.27 -7.49
C ASP A 63 4.26 4.85 -6.23
N GLU A 64 4.95 5.77 -5.55
CA GLU A 64 5.60 5.50 -4.27
C GLU A 64 4.59 5.21 -3.14
N LEU A 65 3.53 5.99 -3.06
CA LEU A 65 2.47 5.77 -2.06
C LEU A 65 1.76 4.43 -2.27
N LEU A 66 1.51 4.04 -3.53
CA LEU A 66 0.98 2.71 -3.88
C LEU A 66 1.93 1.58 -3.45
N ARG A 67 3.25 1.75 -3.61
CA ARG A 67 4.24 0.77 -3.12
C ARG A 67 4.22 0.64 -1.61
N GLN A 68 4.11 1.75 -0.89
CA GLN A 68 4.01 1.73 0.58
C GLN A 68 2.70 1.09 1.04
N TRP A 69 1.57 1.44 0.41
CA TRP A 69 0.28 0.83 0.66
C TRP A 69 0.34 -0.69 0.46
N ALA A 70 0.93 -1.13 -0.66
CA ALA A 70 1.07 -2.56 -0.98
C ALA A 70 1.93 -3.28 0.06
N ARG A 71 3.04 -2.68 0.52
CA ARG A 71 3.85 -3.26 1.60
C ARG A 71 3.10 -3.36 2.92
N ALA A 72 2.27 -2.38 3.24
CA ALA A 72 1.48 -2.38 4.49
C ALA A 72 0.32 -3.41 4.45
N HIS A 73 -0.25 -3.68 3.28
CA HIS A 73 -1.45 -4.51 3.13
C HIS A 73 -1.20 -5.90 2.57
N MET A 74 -0.03 -6.17 1.98
CA MET A 74 0.31 -7.53 1.60
C MET A 74 0.87 -8.29 2.80
N PRO A 75 0.41 -9.53 3.03
CA PRO A 75 1.00 -10.38 4.07
C PRO A 75 2.47 -10.59 3.72
N HIS A 76 3.35 -10.16 4.64
CA HIS A 76 4.76 -10.51 4.59
C HIS A 76 4.82 -12.04 4.71
N SER A 77 5.22 -12.73 3.64
CA SER A 77 5.45 -14.17 3.67
C SER A 77 6.64 -14.53 4.55
#